data_AF-A0A948XK46-F1
#
_entry.id   AF-A0A948XK46-F1
#
_cell.length_a   1.000
_cell.length_b   1.000
_cell.length_c   1.000
_cell.angle_alpha   90.00
_cell.angle_beta   90.00
_cell.angle_gamma   90.00
#
_symmetry.space_group_name_H-M   'P 1'
#
loop_
_entity.id
_entity.type
_entity.pdbx_description
1 polymer ?
#
loop_
_entity_poly.entity_id
_entity_poly.type
_entity_poly.pdbx_seq_one_letter_code
_entity_poly.pdbx_strand_id
1 'polypeptide(L)'
;MKFSVPTNWQDDLLPIFDSPKIDEVYGKLAEDYIGGGRPGYSLFRVSKKKIARYIERVHKSNCKFNYLLNASCLGGREFTRKGYKKIIKLIDWLLTIGVDSVTVSLPYLAEIIKRDFPSLKINVSVMAHVDSIEKAKFWESAGVGSITLLHTRVNRDFELLKQIRKNVKCKLQLMANNHCLYNCPFEEYHELFSSHASQSGHFNGNFIFDYCYLTCRYKKTSNPALLISSPWIRPEDVAFYEQVGIDSIKLVDRRLPATELVKIINAYIEEKYEGNLIDLFPNLCAASPLGTNNILLRIKHLFNSISTNLFVVSQLKHLLEKIEIFIDNQALNGFIDFFLTHNCQLVSCEDCGYCRDIAAKVVKIDKGYQSRICEEYKKLLNVFLSG
;
A
#
# COMPACT_ATOMS: atom_id res chain seq x y z
N MET A 1 -6.47 13.71 -14.14
CA MET A 1 -5.64 12.67 -13.46
C MET A 1 -5.90 11.27 -14.00
N LYS A 2 -4.88 10.40 -14.09
CA LYS A 2 -4.99 8.95 -14.38
C LYS A 2 -4.81 8.11 -13.11
N PHE A 3 -5.39 6.90 -13.08
CA PHE A 3 -5.32 6.01 -11.92
C PHE A 3 -4.67 4.65 -12.22
N SER A 4 -3.86 4.19 -11.25
CA SER A 4 -3.36 2.81 -11.14
C SER A 4 -4.16 2.11 -10.03
N VAL A 5 -4.97 1.12 -10.38
CA VAL A 5 -5.91 0.46 -9.44
C VAL A 5 -5.53 -0.99 -9.13
N PRO A 6 -5.84 -1.50 -7.92
CA PRO A 6 -5.50 -2.87 -7.55
C PRO A 6 -6.50 -3.87 -8.13
N THR A 7 -6.04 -5.09 -8.43
CA THR A 7 -6.93 -6.24 -8.59
C THR A 7 -6.79 -7.24 -7.43
N ASN A 8 -7.92 -7.79 -7.00
CA ASN A 8 -8.02 -8.94 -6.11
C ASN A 8 -8.34 -10.24 -6.87
N TRP A 9 -8.27 -10.20 -8.22
CA TRP A 9 -8.58 -11.29 -9.15
C TRP A 9 -10.06 -11.73 -9.19
N GLN A 10 -10.98 -10.90 -8.71
CA GLN A 10 -12.41 -11.11 -8.86
C GLN A 10 -12.90 -10.43 -10.14
N ASP A 11 -13.77 -11.12 -10.87
CA ASP A 11 -14.26 -10.68 -12.17
C ASP A 11 -15.19 -9.47 -12.06
N ASP A 12 -15.80 -9.25 -10.89
CA ASP A 12 -16.66 -8.11 -10.57
C ASP A 12 -15.93 -6.76 -10.66
N LEU A 13 -14.59 -6.75 -10.65
CA LEU A 13 -13.78 -5.54 -10.88
C LEU A 13 -13.63 -5.18 -12.35
N LEU A 14 -13.86 -6.12 -13.27
CA LEU A 14 -13.54 -5.87 -14.68
C LEU A 14 -14.37 -4.74 -15.31
N PRO A 15 -15.68 -4.59 -15.03
CA PRO A 15 -16.45 -3.49 -15.60
C PRO A 15 -15.92 -2.10 -15.25
N ILE A 16 -15.37 -1.90 -14.04
CA ILE A 16 -14.85 -0.57 -13.66
C ILE A 16 -13.58 -0.20 -14.43
N PHE A 17 -12.85 -1.18 -14.97
CA PHE A 17 -11.63 -0.95 -15.75
C PHE A 17 -11.90 -0.35 -17.12
N ASP A 18 -13.15 -0.34 -17.61
CA ASP A 18 -13.53 0.35 -18.85
C ASP A 18 -13.52 1.88 -18.71
N SER A 19 -13.38 2.41 -17.49
CA SER A 19 -13.26 3.85 -17.25
C SER A 19 -12.01 4.42 -17.93
N PRO A 20 -12.13 5.51 -18.72
CA PRO A 20 -10.98 6.12 -19.40
C PRO A 20 -10.01 6.80 -18.42
N LYS A 21 -10.39 6.98 -17.14
CA LYS A 21 -9.48 7.50 -16.10
C LYS A 21 -8.52 6.42 -15.56
N ILE A 22 -8.75 5.14 -15.82
CA ILE A 22 -7.85 4.05 -15.40
C ILE A 22 -6.89 3.73 -16.53
N ASP A 23 -5.57 3.81 -16.27
CA ASP A 23 -4.50 3.49 -17.24
C ASP A 23 -3.87 2.12 -16.94
N GLU A 24 -3.85 1.74 -15.65
CA GLU A 24 -3.12 0.58 -15.18
C GLU A 24 -3.92 -0.19 -14.11
N VAL A 25 -3.98 -1.50 -14.26
CA VAL A 25 -4.41 -2.44 -13.22
C VAL A 25 -3.18 -3.18 -12.72
N TYR A 26 -3.00 -3.25 -11.39
CA TYR A 26 -1.85 -3.93 -10.81
C TYR A 26 -2.24 -5.07 -9.86
N GLY A 27 -1.42 -6.12 -9.85
CA GLY A 27 -1.66 -7.31 -9.04
C GLY A 27 -0.41 -8.17 -8.87
N LYS A 28 -0.51 -9.19 -8.02
CA LYS A 28 0.48 -10.27 -7.96
C LYS A 28 -0.09 -11.54 -7.34
N LEU A 29 0.65 -12.65 -7.48
CA LEU A 29 0.37 -13.86 -6.73
C LEU A 29 0.44 -13.62 -5.22
N ALA A 30 -0.31 -14.41 -4.46
CA ALA A 30 -0.22 -14.41 -3.00
C ALA A 30 1.22 -14.71 -2.54
N GLU A 31 1.90 -15.64 -3.20
CA GLU A 31 3.31 -15.97 -2.97
C GLU A 31 4.01 -16.17 -4.30
N ASP A 32 5.23 -15.64 -4.40
CA ASP A 32 6.16 -15.91 -5.50
C ASP A 32 7.60 -15.91 -4.98
N TYR A 33 8.59 -15.93 -5.87
CA TYR A 33 9.98 -15.99 -5.43
C TYR A 33 10.48 -14.68 -4.82
N ILE A 34 9.99 -13.55 -5.33
CA ILE A 34 10.43 -12.20 -4.96
C ILE A 34 9.75 -11.73 -3.67
N GLY A 35 8.45 -11.97 -3.52
CA GLY A 35 7.65 -11.36 -2.45
C GLY A 35 7.25 -9.92 -2.79
N GLY A 36 6.65 -9.22 -1.83
CA GLY A 36 6.18 -7.85 -2.02
C GLY A 36 5.56 -7.28 -0.75
N GLY A 37 4.99 -6.08 -0.84
CA GLY A 37 4.51 -5.31 0.32
C GLY A 37 3.27 -5.83 1.06
N ARG A 38 2.86 -7.09 0.88
CA ARG A 38 1.75 -7.70 1.61
C ARG A 38 2.04 -9.16 1.92
N PRO A 39 1.77 -9.65 3.14
CA PRO A 39 1.89 -11.07 3.46
C PRO A 39 0.99 -11.95 2.59
N GLY A 40 1.50 -13.11 2.18
CA GLY A 40 0.78 -13.98 1.24
C GLY A 40 -0.54 -14.54 1.78
N TYR A 41 -0.61 -14.78 3.10
CA TYR A 41 -1.84 -15.25 3.75
C TYR A 41 -2.98 -14.22 3.73
N SER A 42 -2.67 -12.94 3.48
CA SER A 42 -3.67 -11.87 3.43
C SER A 42 -4.27 -11.66 2.03
N LEU A 43 -3.76 -12.36 1.01
CA LEU A 43 -4.12 -12.17 -0.39
C LEU A 43 -4.98 -13.33 -0.91
N PHE A 44 -5.80 -13.05 -1.92
CA PHE A 44 -6.55 -14.07 -2.64
C PHE A 44 -5.59 -15.01 -3.38
N ARG A 45 -5.71 -16.32 -3.09
CA ARG A 45 -4.96 -17.35 -3.82
C ARG A 45 -5.68 -17.67 -5.12
N VAL A 46 -5.00 -17.46 -6.23
CA VAL A 46 -5.51 -17.76 -7.57
C VAL A 46 -4.48 -18.56 -8.36
N SER A 47 -4.97 -19.40 -9.28
CA SER A 47 -4.10 -20.17 -10.16
C SER A 47 -3.46 -19.28 -11.22
N LYS A 48 -2.28 -19.66 -11.70
CA LYS A 48 -1.60 -18.99 -12.82
C LYS A 48 -2.48 -18.89 -14.07
N LYS A 49 -3.27 -19.92 -14.35
CA LYS A 49 -4.23 -19.95 -15.49
C LYS A 49 -5.37 -18.93 -15.30
N LYS A 50 -5.83 -18.70 -14.07
CA LYS A 50 -6.82 -17.63 -13.81
C LYS A 50 -6.20 -16.26 -14.02
N ILE A 51 -4.98 -16.02 -13.55
CA ILE A 51 -4.25 -14.76 -13.77
C ILE A 51 -4.10 -14.46 -15.26
N ALA A 52 -3.61 -15.41 -16.06
CA ALA A 52 -3.42 -15.20 -17.50
C ALA A 52 -4.72 -14.76 -18.20
N ARG A 53 -5.82 -15.49 -17.97
CA ARG A 53 -7.15 -15.12 -18.50
C ARG A 53 -7.66 -13.78 -18.00
N TYR A 54 -7.32 -13.41 -16.77
CA TYR A 54 -7.71 -12.13 -16.18
C TYR A 54 -6.98 -10.97 -16.86
N ILE A 55 -5.67 -11.12 -17.10
CA ILE A 55 -4.86 -10.12 -17.80
C ILE A 55 -5.39 -9.90 -19.22
N GLU A 56 -5.73 -10.97 -19.95
CA GLU A 56 -6.37 -10.85 -21.27
C GLU A 56 -7.67 -10.02 -21.22
N ARG A 57 -8.46 -10.14 -20.14
CA ARG A 57 -9.69 -9.35 -19.96
C ARG A 57 -9.40 -7.90 -19.58
N VAL A 58 -8.37 -7.65 -18.78
CA VAL A 58 -7.90 -6.28 -18.48
C VAL A 58 -7.48 -5.56 -19.77
N HIS A 59 -6.78 -6.25 -20.67
CA HIS A 59 -6.38 -5.66 -21.95
C HIS A 59 -7.57 -5.33 -22.86
N LYS A 60 -8.68 -6.08 -22.78
CA LYS A 60 -9.91 -5.76 -23.52
C LYS A 60 -10.55 -4.45 -23.06
N SER A 61 -10.30 -4.04 -21.82
CA SER A 61 -10.70 -2.73 -21.27
C SER A 61 -9.70 -1.61 -21.58
N ASN A 62 -8.76 -1.82 -22.52
CA ASN A 62 -7.68 -0.89 -22.87
C ASN A 62 -6.75 -0.49 -21.71
N CYS A 63 -6.77 -1.24 -20.60
CA CYS A 63 -5.88 -1.04 -19.46
C CYS A 63 -4.58 -1.82 -19.62
N LYS A 64 -3.49 -1.28 -19.06
CA LYS A 64 -2.22 -2.00 -18.91
C LYS A 64 -2.20 -2.85 -17.64
N PHE A 65 -1.48 -3.96 -17.67
CA PHE A 65 -1.30 -4.81 -16.50
C PHE A 65 0.12 -4.73 -15.92
N ASN A 66 0.20 -4.37 -14.63
CA ASN A 66 1.45 -4.22 -13.89
C ASN A 66 1.59 -5.29 -12.79
N TYR A 67 2.61 -6.15 -12.90
CA TYR A 67 2.88 -7.17 -11.89
C TYR A 67 3.86 -6.66 -10.81
N LEU A 68 3.56 -6.88 -9.54
CA LEU A 68 4.44 -6.40 -8.46
C LEU A 68 5.56 -7.40 -8.09
N LEU A 69 6.79 -6.98 -8.32
CA LEU A 69 8.05 -7.61 -7.90
C LEU A 69 8.77 -6.73 -6.87
N ASN A 70 8.01 -6.23 -5.90
CA ASN A 70 8.39 -5.05 -5.11
C ASN A 70 8.83 -5.35 -3.67
N ALA A 71 9.41 -6.52 -3.41
CA ALA A 71 10.04 -6.79 -2.12
C ALA A 71 11.21 -5.83 -1.86
N SER A 72 11.35 -5.35 -0.63
CA SER A 72 12.48 -4.49 -0.20
C SER A 72 13.72 -5.31 0.15
N CYS A 73 13.60 -6.62 0.33
CA CYS A 73 14.73 -7.50 0.63
C CYS A 73 14.44 -8.92 0.16
N LEU A 74 15.46 -9.57 -0.41
CA LEU A 74 15.43 -10.97 -0.84
C LEU A 74 16.31 -11.89 0.01
N GLY A 75 16.98 -11.35 1.03
CA GLY A 75 17.85 -12.11 1.94
C GLY A 75 19.09 -12.69 1.26
N GLY A 76 19.62 -12.04 0.22
CA GLY A 76 20.79 -12.50 -0.55
C GLY A 76 20.53 -13.68 -1.48
N ARG A 77 19.28 -14.14 -1.58
CA ARG A 77 18.89 -15.29 -2.40
C ARG A 77 19.10 -15.04 -3.89
N GLU A 78 18.97 -13.79 -4.33
CA GLU A 78 19.19 -13.30 -5.69
C GLU A 78 20.62 -13.54 -6.19
N PHE A 79 21.60 -13.57 -5.30
CA PHE A 79 23.01 -13.82 -5.64
C PHE A 79 23.36 -15.31 -5.72
N THR A 80 22.42 -16.20 -5.38
CA THR A 80 22.62 -17.64 -5.55
C THR A 80 22.27 -18.07 -6.96
N ARG A 81 23.01 -19.03 -7.54
CA ARG A 81 22.69 -19.58 -8.88
C ARG A 81 21.26 -20.13 -8.96
N LYS A 82 20.77 -20.75 -7.88
CA LYS A 82 19.41 -21.27 -7.79
C LYS A 82 18.38 -20.15 -7.74
N GLY A 83 18.66 -19.08 -7.00
CA GLY A 83 17.75 -17.95 -6.86
C GLY A 83 17.66 -17.11 -8.12
N TYR A 84 18.79 -16.78 -8.72
CA TYR A 84 18.84 -16.13 -10.04
C TYR A 84 17.95 -16.86 -11.07
N LYS A 85 18.12 -18.19 -11.21
CA LYS A 85 17.28 -19.00 -12.11
C LYS A 85 15.78 -18.92 -11.79
N LYS A 86 15.41 -18.80 -10.52
CA LYS A 86 14.00 -18.65 -10.12
C LYS A 86 13.45 -17.27 -10.43
N ILE A 87 14.26 -16.22 -10.31
CA ILE A 87 13.91 -14.84 -10.70
C ILE A 87 13.63 -14.78 -12.20
N ILE A 88 14.59 -15.24 -13.02
CA ILE A 88 14.47 -15.28 -14.48
C ILE A 88 13.21 -16.07 -14.90
N LYS A 89 13.03 -17.29 -14.37
CA LYS A 89 11.85 -18.11 -14.67
C LYS A 89 10.53 -17.45 -14.30
N LEU A 90 10.51 -16.65 -13.23
CA LEU A 90 9.32 -15.89 -12.84
C LEU A 90 9.03 -14.80 -13.89
N ILE A 91 10.04 -14.02 -14.28
CA ILE A 91 9.90 -12.94 -15.26
C ILE A 91 9.52 -13.48 -16.64
N ASP A 92 10.13 -14.58 -17.08
CA ASP A 92 9.75 -15.30 -18.31
C ASP A 92 8.25 -15.62 -18.32
N TRP A 93 7.75 -16.19 -17.22
CA TRP A 93 6.33 -16.50 -17.11
C TRP A 93 5.45 -15.24 -17.18
N LEU A 94 5.87 -14.12 -16.59
CA LEU A 94 5.12 -12.86 -16.69
C LEU A 94 5.03 -12.36 -18.13
N LEU A 95 6.10 -12.49 -18.92
CA LEU A 95 6.07 -12.17 -20.35
C LEU A 95 5.10 -13.08 -21.11
N THR A 96 5.09 -14.39 -20.82
CA THR A 96 4.21 -15.34 -21.53
C THR A 96 2.72 -15.07 -21.33
N ILE A 97 2.33 -14.40 -20.23
CA ILE A 97 0.93 -14.09 -19.92
C ILE A 97 0.56 -12.64 -20.27
N GLY A 98 1.43 -11.90 -20.95
CA GLY A 98 1.16 -10.55 -21.43
C GLY A 98 1.26 -9.45 -20.37
N VAL A 99 2.07 -9.60 -19.32
CA VAL A 99 2.34 -8.48 -18.40
C VAL A 99 3.03 -7.34 -19.15
N ASP A 100 2.48 -6.11 -19.07
CA ASP A 100 3.02 -4.93 -19.75
C ASP A 100 4.20 -4.30 -18.97
N SER A 101 4.14 -4.34 -17.64
CA SER A 101 5.14 -3.75 -16.77
C SER A 101 5.31 -4.49 -15.45
N VAL A 102 6.45 -4.31 -14.81
CA VAL A 102 6.71 -4.77 -13.45
C VAL A 102 7.10 -3.63 -12.54
N THR A 103 6.62 -3.67 -11.30
CA THR A 103 7.03 -2.71 -10.26
C THR A 103 8.07 -3.33 -9.36
N VAL A 104 9.25 -2.71 -9.27
CA VAL A 104 10.38 -3.18 -8.46
C VAL A 104 10.75 -2.18 -7.38
N SER A 105 11.42 -2.65 -6.32
CA SER A 105 11.97 -1.80 -5.26
C SER A 105 13.49 -1.82 -5.21
N LEU A 106 14.11 -2.87 -5.79
CA LEU A 106 15.55 -3.10 -5.74
C LEU A 106 16.20 -2.70 -7.07
N PRO A 107 17.25 -1.85 -7.07
CA PRO A 107 17.98 -1.48 -8.29
C PRO A 107 18.50 -2.69 -9.05
N TYR A 108 19.00 -3.71 -8.34
CA TYR A 108 19.46 -4.97 -8.94
C TYR A 108 18.41 -5.66 -9.83
N LEU A 109 17.13 -5.67 -9.39
CA LEU A 109 16.06 -6.26 -10.21
C LEU A 109 15.80 -5.41 -11.45
N ALA A 110 15.82 -4.08 -11.33
CA ALA A 110 15.66 -3.18 -12.46
C ALA A 110 16.76 -3.40 -13.51
N GLU A 111 18.02 -3.52 -13.08
CA GLU A 111 19.15 -3.75 -13.99
C GLU A 111 19.04 -5.08 -14.73
N ILE A 112 18.69 -6.17 -14.03
CA ILE A 112 18.51 -7.48 -14.68
C ILE A 112 17.35 -7.43 -15.68
N ILE A 113 16.21 -6.85 -15.28
CA ILE A 113 15.05 -6.76 -16.16
C ILE A 113 15.38 -5.94 -17.40
N LYS A 114 16.07 -4.80 -17.25
CA LYS A 114 16.46 -3.96 -18.38
C LYS A 114 17.42 -4.67 -19.34
N ARG A 115 18.37 -5.44 -18.80
CA ARG A 115 19.38 -6.16 -19.58
C ARG A 115 18.79 -7.37 -20.31
N ASP A 116 18.06 -8.21 -19.60
CA ASP A 116 17.63 -9.53 -20.09
C ASP A 116 16.21 -9.51 -20.69
N PHE A 117 15.39 -8.52 -20.32
CA PHE A 117 13.99 -8.41 -20.71
C PHE A 117 13.62 -6.98 -21.15
N PRO A 118 14.31 -6.40 -22.16
CA PRO A 118 14.18 -4.99 -22.52
C PRO A 118 12.78 -4.56 -23.00
N SER A 119 11.92 -5.51 -23.39
CA SER A 119 10.52 -5.24 -23.76
C SER A 119 9.62 -4.99 -22.55
N LEU A 120 10.02 -5.42 -21.36
CA LEU A 120 9.22 -5.29 -20.13
C LEU A 120 9.47 -3.94 -19.47
N LYS A 121 8.42 -3.12 -19.33
CA LYS A 121 8.54 -1.81 -18.69
C LYS A 121 8.77 -1.95 -17.19
N ILE A 122 9.61 -1.09 -16.63
CA ILE A 122 9.94 -1.09 -15.21
C ILE A 122 9.33 0.14 -14.55
N ASN A 123 8.57 -0.06 -13.47
CA ASN A 123 8.07 0.98 -12.59
C ASN A 123 8.75 0.87 -11.21
N VAL A 124 8.87 1.98 -10.50
CA VAL A 124 9.47 2.02 -9.15
C VAL A 124 8.36 2.01 -8.10
N SER A 125 8.50 1.09 -7.16
CA SER A 125 7.64 0.93 -5.99
C SER A 125 7.85 2.08 -5.01
N VAL A 126 6.80 2.40 -4.26
CA VAL A 126 6.90 3.25 -3.05
C VAL A 126 7.95 2.71 -2.06
N MET A 127 8.13 1.38 -2.02
CA MET A 127 9.08 0.67 -1.16
C MET A 127 10.56 0.85 -1.58
N ALA A 128 10.83 1.57 -2.68
CA ALA A 128 12.18 2.05 -3.02
C ALA A 128 12.53 3.37 -2.29
N HIS A 129 11.58 3.93 -1.52
CA HIS A 129 11.72 5.14 -0.71
C HIS A 129 12.27 6.33 -1.49
N VAL A 130 11.70 6.58 -2.67
CA VAL A 130 12.04 7.76 -3.46
C VAL A 130 11.37 8.98 -2.85
N ASP A 131 12.14 9.72 -2.05
CA ASP A 131 11.73 10.89 -1.28
C ASP A 131 12.61 12.12 -1.53
N SER A 132 13.45 12.09 -2.57
CA SER A 132 14.36 13.19 -2.92
C SER A 132 14.58 13.29 -4.43
N ILE A 133 15.13 14.43 -4.86
CA ILE A 133 15.46 14.72 -6.27
C ILE A 133 16.51 13.73 -6.77
N GLU A 134 17.52 13.43 -5.97
CA GLU A 134 18.67 12.59 -6.30
C GLU A 134 18.24 11.13 -6.47
N LYS A 135 17.38 10.63 -5.58
CA LYS A 135 16.79 9.29 -5.74
C LYS A 135 15.92 9.22 -7.00
N ALA A 136 15.15 10.26 -7.30
CA ALA A 136 14.34 10.30 -8.52
C ALA A 136 15.21 10.29 -9.78
N LYS A 137 16.29 11.10 -9.83
CA LYS A 137 17.27 11.12 -10.93
C LYS A 137 17.98 9.78 -11.10
N PHE A 138 18.36 9.14 -10.00
CA PHE A 138 18.96 7.81 -10.02
C PHE A 138 18.05 6.81 -10.74
N TRP A 139 16.78 6.72 -10.32
CA TRP A 139 15.82 5.81 -10.92
C TRP A 139 15.49 6.16 -12.37
N GLU A 140 15.36 7.44 -12.72
CA GLU A 140 15.17 7.86 -14.10
C GLU A 140 16.36 7.45 -14.99
N SER A 141 17.60 7.62 -14.52
CA SER A 141 18.80 7.20 -15.27
C SER A 141 18.85 5.68 -15.48
N ALA A 142 18.25 4.90 -14.57
CA ALA A 142 18.06 3.47 -14.73
C ALA A 142 17.03 3.13 -15.84
N GLY A 143 16.33 4.10 -16.42
CA GLY A 143 15.41 3.92 -17.54
C GLY A 143 14.03 3.39 -17.15
N VAL A 144 13.57 3.73 -15.94
CA VAL A 144 12.23 3.36 -15.47
C VAL A 144 11.15 4.23 -16.15
N GLY A 145 9.96 3.66 -16.35
CA GLY A 145 8.83 4.34 -16.97
C GLY A 145 8.06 5.23 -16.00
N SER A 146 7.96 4.83 -14.72
CA SER A 146 7.23 5.55 -13.69
C SER A 146 7.87 5.38 -12.32
N ILE A 147 7.80 6.41 -11.48
CA ILE A 147 8.25 6.41 -10.09
C ILE A 147 7.08 6.67 -9.15
N THR A 148 6.78 5.72 -8.27
CA THR A 148 5.86 5.97 -7.14
C THR A 148 6.64 6.59 -5.99
N LEU A 149 6.41 7.87 -5.70
CA LEU A 149 7.11 8.60 -4.64
C LEU A 149 6.64 8.15 -3.25
N LEU A 150 7.51 8.31 -2.25
CA LEU A 150 7.26 7.89 -0.88
C LEU A 150 6.17 8.76 -0.22
N HIS A 151 4.95 8.22 -0.11
CA HIS A 151 3.78 8.98 0.32
C HIS A 151 3.90 9.50 1.76
N THR A 152 4.55 8.76 2.67
CA THR A 152 4.74 9.15 4.09
C THR A 152 5.53 10.44 4.28
N ARG A 153 6.31 10.83 3.28
CA ARG A 153 7.20 12.00 3.32
C ARG A 153 6.82 13.07 2.29
N VAL A 154 6.38 12.65 1.10
CA VAL A 154 6.31 13.55 -0.07
C VAL A 154 4.90 14.05 -0.35
N ASN A 155 3.83 13.30 -0.03
CA ASN A 155 2.46 13.68 -0.42
C ASN A 155 1.97 15.03 0.13
N ARG A 156 2.59 15.57 1.19
CA ARG A 156 2.24 16.88 1.78
C ARG A 156 3.29 17.97 1.52
N ASP A 157 4.38 17.64 0.82
CA ASP A 157 5.44 18.59 0.50
C ASP A 157 5.32 19.04 -0.95
N PHE A 158 4.42 20.00 -1.18
CA PHE A 158 4.15 20.52 -2.53
C PHE A 158 5.35 21.22 -3.15
N GLU A 159 6.25 21.78 -2.34
CA GLU A 159 7.48 22.36 -2.85
C GLU A 159 8.42 21.27 -3.36
N LEU A 160 8.65 20.21 -2.57
CA LEU A 160 9.45 19.08 -3.00
C LEU A 160 8.86 18.39 -4.25
N LEU A 161 7.54 18.22 -4.33
CA LEU A 161 6.87 17.66 -5.51
C LEU A 161 7.21 18.47 -6.79
N LYS A 162 7.12 19.80 -6.72
CA LYS A 162 7.49 20.70 -7.83
C LYS A 162 8.96 20.56 -8.18
N GLN A 163 9.85 20.50 -7.18
CA GLN A 163 11.29 20.37 -7.41
C GLN A 163 11.66 19.01 -8.04
N ILE A 164 11.06 17.91 -7.60
CA ILE A 164 11.23 16.60 -8.23
C ILE A 164 10.77 16.66 -9.68
N ARG A 165 9.54 17.14 -9.93
CA ARG A 165 8.99 17.24 -11.29
C ARG A 165 9.87 18.06 -12.23
N LYS A 166 10.44 19.18 -11.77
CA LYS A 166 11.36 20.02 -12.55
C LYS A 166 12.64 19.29 -12.97
N ASN A 167 13.04 18.28 -12.21
CA ASN A 167 14.35 17.63 -12.34
C ASN A 167 14.32 16.25 -13.01
N VAL A 168 13.13 15.68 -13.26
CA VAL A 168 12.95 14.42 -13.98
C VAL A 168 11.88 14.57 -15.06
N LYS A 169 11.82 13.67 -16.03
CA LYS A 169 10.83 13.58 -17.12
C LYS A 169 9.99 12.31 -17.09
N CYS A 170 10.42 11.26 -16.39
CA CYS A 170 9.64 10.05 -16.19
C CYS A 170 8.28 10.34 -15.54
N LYS A 171 7.33 9.40 -15.64
CA LYS A 171 6.04 9.55 -14.97
C LYS A 171 6.24 9.57 -13.45
N LEU A 172 5.53 10.45 -12.76
CA LEU A 172 5.49 10.53 -11.31
C LEU A 172 4.11 10.08 -10.82
N GLN A 173 4.12 9.18 -9.84
CA GLN A 173 2.91 8.60 -9.25
C GLN A 173 2.91 8.82 -7.73
N LEU A 174 1.75 9.18 -7.18
CA LEU A 174 1.52 9.23 -5.73
C LEU A 174 0.58 8.12 -5.27
N MET A 175 0.61 7.77 -3.99
CA MET A 175 -0.34 6.85 -3.38
C MET A 175 -1.36 7.64 -2.55
N ALA A 176 -2.65 7.50 -2.85
CA ALA A 176 -3.66 8.37 -2.23
C ALA A 176 -4.24 7.82 -0.93
N ASN A 177 -4.77 6.60 -0.95
CA ASN A 177 -5.59 6.07 0.14
C ASN A 177 -4.84 5.14 1.10
N ASN A 178 -3.57 5.46 1.37
CA ASN A 178 -2.78 4.81 2.41
C ASN A 178 -2.58 5.72 3.61
N HIS A 179 -3.19 5.32 4.73
CA HIS A 179 -3.16 6.06 5.98
C HIS A 179 -1.87 5.86 6.82
N CYS A 180 -0.67 5.61 6.28
CA CYS A 180 0.54 5.49 7.12
C CYS A 180 0.75 6.74 8.01
N LEU A 181 1.49 6.60 9.12
CA LEU A 181 1.88 7.77 9.91
C LEU A 181 2.73 8.73 9.05
N TYR A 182 2.59 10.03 9.26
CA TYR A 182 3.54 11.00 8.70
C TYR A 182 4.95 10.70 9.21
N ASN A 183 5.94 10.65 8.30
CA ASN A 183 7.31 10.21 8.60
C ASN A 183 7.34 8.92 9.46
N CYS A 184 6.61 7.88 9.02
CA CYS A 184 6.35 6.69 9.81
C CYS A 184 7.65 5.99 10.26
N PRO A 185 7.92 5.86 11.57
CA PRO A 185 9.13 5.22 12.06
C PRO A 185 9.14 3.69 11.87
N PHE A 186 7.98 3.11 11.52
CA PHE A 186 7.83 1.67 11.29
C PHE A 186 7.93 1.27 9.81
N GLU A 187 8.05 2.23 8.89
CA GLU A 187 7.88 1.99 7.45
C GLU A 187 8.81 0.88 6.92
N GLU A 188 10.13 1.05 7.10
CA GLU A 188 11.11 0.07 6.61
C GLU A 188 10.92 -1.30 7.26
N TYR A 189 10.71 -1.31 8.59
CA TYR A 189 10.51 -2.54 9.35
C TYR A 189 9.26 -3.31 8.89
N HIS A 190 8.14 -2.60 8.68
CA HIS A 190 6.88 -3.18 8.23
C HIS A 190 6.96 -3.73 6.80
N GLU A 191 7.72 -3.03 5.94
CA GLU A 191 7.97 -3.43 4.57
C GLU A 191 8.85 -4.69 4.45
N LEU A 192 9.94 -4.76 5.23
CA LEU A 192 10.84 -5.92 5.26
C LEU A 192 10.09 -7.18 5.71
N PHE A 193 9.33 -7.06 6.80
CA PHE A 193 8.42 -8.10 7.27
C PHE A 193 7.49 -8.58 6.15
N SER A 194 6.83 -7.66 5.46
CA SER A 194 5.82 -7.99 4.45
C SER A 194 6.45 -8.66 3.23
N SER A 195 7.64 -8.20 2.84
CA SER A 195 8.44 -8.75 1.75
C SER A 195 8.76 -10.22 2.01
N HIS A 196 9.26 -10.55 3.20
CA HIS A 196 9.58 -11.91 3.58
C HIS A 196 8.33 -12.78 3.78
N ALA A 197 7.24 -12.23 4.31
CA ALA A 197 5.97 -12.94 4.51
C ALA A 197 5.24 -13.35 3.21
N SER A 198 5.75 -12.96 2.04
CA SER A 198 5.20 -13.34 0.73
C SER A 198 6.23 -14.03 -0.18
N GLN A 199 7.41 -14.35 0.35
CA GLN A 199 8.43 -15.12 -0.34
C GLN A 199 8.22 -16.62 -0.18
N SER A 200 8.08 -17.32 -1.31
CA SER A 200 8.04 -18.77 -1.30
C SER A 200 9.30 -19.38 -0.66
N GLY A 201 9.08 -20.26 0.32
CA GLY A 201 10.15 -20.97 1.03
C GLY A 201 10.92 -20.14 2.07
N HIS A 202 10.30 -19.11 2.65
CA HIS A 202 10.85 -18.43 3.83
C HIS A 202 10.82 -19.34 5.08
N PHE A 203 11.81 -19.21 5.97
CA PHE A 203 12.04 -20.16 7.07
C PHE A 203 10.90 -20.19 8.11
N ASN A 204 10.23 -19.06 8.34
CA ASN A 204 9.10 -18.95 9.28
C ASN A 204 7.75 -19.36 8.67
N GLY A 205 7.76 -19.91 7.45
CA GLY A 205 6.54 -20.34 6.78
C GLY A 205 5.60 -19.20 6.39
N ASN A 206 6.06 -17.96 6.19
CA ASN A 206 5.27 -16.86 5.62
C ASN A 206 4.13 -16.29 6.50
N PHE A 207 3.93 -16.82 7.71
CA PHE A 207 3.02 -16.22 8.69
C PHE A 207 3.81 -15.38 9.66
N ILE A 208 3.35 -14.16 9.88
CA ILE A 208 3.98 -13.29 10.84
C ILE A 208 2.90 -12.41 11.49
N PHE A 209 3.08 -12.12 12.76
CA PHE A 209 2.19 -11.28 13.51
C PHE A 209 2.60 -9.81 13.36
N ASP A 210 1.67 -8.97 12.86
CA ASP A 210 1.98 -7.61 12.42
C ASP A 210 1.97 -6.60 13.59
N TYR A 211 3.07 -6.57 14.34
CA TYR A 211 3.30 -5.62 15.43
C TYR A 211 3.16 -4.16 14.98
N CYS A 212 3.66 -3.83 13.79
CA CYS A 212 3.62 -2.49 13.22
C CYS A 212 2.17 -2.02 13.04
N TYR A 213 1.34 -2.88 12.45
CA TYR A 213 -0.07 -2.60 12.22
C TYR A 213 -0.83 -2.34 13.53
N LEU A 214 -0.65 -3.18 14.54
CA LEU A 214 -1.35 -3.02 15.82
C LEU A 214 -0.88 -1.80 16.60
N THR A 215 0.43 -1.56 16.64
CA THR A 215 1.00 -0.36 17.26
C THR A 215 0.50 0.90 16.58
N CYS A 216 0.40 0.89 15.25
CA CYS A 216 -0.12 2.00 14.46
C CYS A 216 -1.60 2.26 14.74
N ARG A 217 -2.43 1.20 14.81
CA ARG A 217 -3.86 1.32 15.18
C ARG A 217 -4.04 1.84 16.60
N TYR A 218 -3.27 1.31 17.56
CA TYR A 218 -3.26 1.79 18.93
C TYR A 218 -2.96 3.30 18.99
N LYS A 219 -1.85 3.72 18.36
CA LYS A 219 -1.44 5.14 18.32
C LYS A 219 -2.53 6.04 17.77
N LYS A 220 -3.10 5.70 16.61
CA LYS A 220 -4.18 6.50 15.99
C LYS A 220 -5.47 6.52 16.79
N THR A 221 -5.80 5.42 17.45
CA THR A 221 -7.00 5.38 18.29
C THR A 221 -6.79 6.19 19.57
N SER A 222 -5.60 6.13 20.17
CA SER A 222 -5.24 6.94 21.35
C SER A 222 -5.06 8.42 21.03
N ASN A 223 -4.59 8.75 19.84
CA ASN A 223 -4.38 10.10 19.35
C ASN A 223 -4.95 10.25 17.93
N PRO A 224 -6.24 10.61 17.81
CA PRO A 224 -6.90 10.76 16.52
C PRO A 224 -6.31 11.83 15.60
N ALA A 225 -5.49 12.76 16.11
CA ALA A 225 -4.75 13.71 15.26
C ALA A 225 -3.82 12.98 14.26
N LEU A 226 -3.35 11.77 14.61
CA LEU A 226 -2.53 10.93 13.73
C LEU A 226 -3.30 10.35 12.54
N LEU A 227 -4.64 10.38 12.54
CA LEU A 227 -5.45 10.02 11.38
C LEU A 227 -5.48 11.14 10.34
N ILE A 228 -5.48 12.40 10.81
CA ILE A 228 -5.51 13.60 9.97
C ILE A 228 -4.13 13.95 9.45
N SER A 229 -3.09 13.81 10.27
CA SER A 229 -1.71 14.08 9.84
C SER A 229 -1.17 13.04 8.86
N SER A 230 -1.79 11.86 8.77
CA SER A 230 -1.46 10.89 7.73
C SER A 230 -1.52 11.53 6.33
N PRO A 231 -0.49 11.35 5.50
CA PRO A 231 -0.38 12.09 4.23
C PRO A 231 -1.15 11.38 3.11
N TRP A 232 -2.42 11.05 3.36
CA TRP A 232 -3.35 10.59 2.33
C TRP A 232 -3.75 11.73 1.39
N ILE A 233 -4.39 11.40 0.26
CA ILE A 233 -4.95 12.37 -0.70
C ILE A 233 -6.45 12.12 -0.76
N ARG A 234 -7.32 13.13 -0.56
CA ARG A 234 -8.77 12.93 -0.75
C ARG A 234 -9.12 12.94 -2.23
N PRO A 235 -10.24 12.33 -2.64
CA PRO A 235 -10.76 12.51 -3.99
C PRO A 235 -10.87 13.97 -4.42
N GLU A 236 -11.36 14.85 -3.53
CA GLU A 236 -11.55 16.27 -3.82
C GLU A 236 -10.23 17.04 -4.00
N ASP A 237 -9.12 16.51 -3.48
CA ASP A 237 -7.82 17.19 -3.51
C ASP A 237 -6.95 16.75 -4.71
N VAL A 238 -7.44 15.82 -5.54
CA VAL A 238 -6.68 15.24 -6.67
C VAL A 238 -6.15 16.30 -7.65
N ALA A 239 -6.96 17.32 -7.94
CA ALA A 239 -6.61 18.37 -8.90
C ALA A 239 -5.35 19.16 -8.49
N PHE A 240 -5.10 19.35 -7.18
CA PHE A 240 -3.90 20.05 -6.70
C PHE A 240 -2.61 19.29 -7.05
N TYR A 241 -2.66 17.96 -7.02
CA TYR A 241 -1.54 17.10 -7.39
C TYR A 241 -1.30 17.07 -8.90
N GLU A 242 -2.38 17.10 -9.69
CA GLU A 242 -2.29 17.24 -11.14
C GLU A 242 -1.59 18.56 -11.53
N GLN A 243 -1.95 19.66 -10.87
CA GLN A 243 -1.38 20.99 -11.14
C GLN A 243 0.13 21.08 -10.87
N VAL A 244 0.66 20.32 -9.91
CA VAL A 244 2.11 20.27 -9.65
C VAL A 244 2.86 19.25 -10.52
N GLY A 245 2.17 18.63 -11.48
CA GLY A 245 2.77 17.76 -12.50
C GLY A 245 2.86 16.29 -12.12
N ILE A 246 1.99 15.80 -11.22
CA ILE A 246 1.83 14.38 -10.95
C ILE A 246 1.00 13.74 -12.06
N ASP A 247 1.51 12.65 -12.64
CA ASP A 247 0.93 12.00 -13.81
C ASP A 247 -0.17 11.00 -13.44
N SER A 248 -0.02 10.32 -12.30
CA SER A 248 -0.99 9.32 -11.85
C SER A 248 -1.12 9.18 -10.34
N ILE A 249 -2.27 8.66 -9.91
CA ILE A 249 -2.53 8.28 -8.53
C ILE A 249 -2.74 6.77 -8.43
N LYS A 250 -2.05 6.13 -7.49
CA LYS A 250 -2.19 4.73 -7.13
C LYS A 250 -3.16 4.58 -5.97
N LEU A 251 -4.19 3.76 -6.16
CA LEU A 251 -5.12 3.35 -5.11
C LEU A 251 -4.71 1.98 -4.57
N VAL A 252 -4.80 1.80 -3.25
CA VAL A 252 -4.64 0.53 -2.54
C VAL A 252 -6.03 0.08 -2.03
N ASP A 253 -6.30 -1.16 -1.65
CA ASP A 253 -5.45 -2.31 -1.40
C ASP A 253 -6.12 -3.57 -2.00
N ARG A 254 -5.33 -4.42 -2.66
CA ARG A 254 -5.77 -5.67 -3.31
C ARG A 254 -6.32 -6.76 -2.36
N ARG A 255 -6.40 -6.47 -1.06
CA ARG A 255 -6.98 -7.34 -0.02
C ARG A 255 -8.49 -7.18 0.12
N LEU A 256 -9.03 -6.04 -0.31
CA LEU A 256 -10.45 -5.75 -0.16
C LEU A 256 -11.31 -6.61 -1.13
N PRO A 257 -12.56 -6.92 -0.76
CA PRO A 257 -13.56 -7.44 -1.69
C PRO A 257 -13.78 -6.49 -2.87
N ALA A 258 -14.29 -7.00 -3.99
CA ALA A 258 -14.49 -6.20 -5.20
C ALA A 258 -15.44 -5.01 -4.98
N THR A 259 -16.50 -5.20 -4.19
CA THR A 259 -17.49 -4.16 -3.88
C THR A 259 -16.86 -2.93 -3.21
N GLU A 260 -15.99 -3.15 -2.21
CA GLU A 260 -15.29 -2.06 -1.51
C GLU A 260 -14.27 -1.38 -2.42
N LEU A 261 -13.55 -2.15 -3.25
CA LEU A 261 -12.63 -1.59 -4.22
C LEU A 261 -13.35 -0.70 -5.24
N VAL A 262 -14.50 -1.14 -5.77
CA VAL A 262 -15.31 -0.34 -6.69
C VAL A 262 -15.76 0.97 -6.05
N LYS A 263 -16.24 0.93 -4.80
CA LYS A 263 -16.61 2.14 -4.04
C LYS A 263 -15.44 3.13 -3.97
N ILE A 264 -14.25 2.65 -3.59
CA ILE A 264 -13.06 3.49 -3.48
C ILE A 264 -12.67 4.05 -4.86
N ILE A 265 -12.60 3.20 -5.90
CA ILE A 265 -12.19 3.63 -7.23
C ILE A 265 -13.15 4.68 -7.79
N ASN A 266 -14.46 4.48 -7.65
CA ASN A 266 -15.46 5.46 -8.08
C ASN A 266 -15.29 6.81 -7.38
N ALA A 267 -15.05 6.83 -6.07
CA ALA A 267 -14.82 8.07 -5.34
C ALA A 267 -13.69 8.91 -5.97
N TYR A 268 -12.57 8.29 -6.34
CA TYR A 268 -11.45 8.99 -6.99
C TYR A 268 -11.67 9.31 -8.47
N ILE A 269 -12.41 8.46 -9.21
CA ILE A 269 -12.79 8.77 -10.60
C ILE A 269 -13.71 10.00 -10.64
N GLU A 270 -14.65 10.08 -9.71
CA GLU A 270 -15.60 11.17 -9.57
C GLU A 270 -15.01 12.40 -8.86
N GLU A 271 -13.82 12.26 -8.28
CA GLU A 271 -13.13 13.30 -7.49
C GLU A 271 -14.01 13.87 -6.38
N LYS A 272 -14.87 13.01 -5.82
CA LYS A 272 -15.86 13.36 -4.81
C LYS A 272 -16.21 12.16 -3.94
N TYR A 273 -16.35 12.39 -2.63
CA TYR A 273 -16.87 11.40 -1.70
C TYR A 273 -17.66 12.05 -0.56
N GLU A 274 -18.89 11.60 -0.36
CA GLU A 274 -19.71 12.04 0.77
C GLU A 274 -19.76 10.97 1.86
N GLY A 275 -19.53 11.38 3.11
CA GLY A 275 -19.61 10.51 4.28
C GLY A 275 -18.28 10.30 5.01
N ASN A 276 -18.09 9.09 5.54
CA ASN A 276 -16.96 8.77 6.41
C ASN A 276 -15.68 8.53 5.60
N LEU A 277 -14.70 9.43 5.68
CA LEU A 277 -13.42 9.30 4.96
C LEU A 277 -12.67 8.00 5.31
N ILE A 278 -12.89 7.42 6.50
CA ILE A 278 -12.32 6.12 6.90
C ILE A 278 -12.64 5.02 5.89
N ASP A 279 -13.81 5.07 5.26
CA ASP A 279 -14.25 4.06 4.28
C ASP A 279 -13.33 3.98 3.06
N LEU A 280 -12.59 5.03 2.76
CA LEU A 280 -11.65 5.05 1.65
C LEU A 280 -10.29 4.41 1.99
N PHE A 281 -10.03 4.10 3.26
CA PHE A 281 -8.76 3.55 3.73
C PHE A 281 -8.85 2.03 4.00
N PRO A 282 -8.29 1.17 3.13
CA PRO A 282 -8.47 -0.28 3.18
C PRO A 282 -8.11 -0.96 4.49
N ASN A 283 -7.15 -0.39 5.21
CA ASN A 283 -6.65 -0.92 6.48
C ASN A 283 -7.52 -0.58 7.69
N LEU A 284 -8.48 0.34 7.52
CA LEU A 284 -9.38 0.82 8.56
C LEU A 284 -10.84 0.52 8.25
N CYS A 285 -11.23 0.50 6.96
CA CYS A 285 -12.62 0.37 6.52
C CYS A 285 -13.17 -1.06 6.53
N ALA A 286 -12.30 -2.07 6.44
CA ALA A 286 -12.70 -3.46 6.38
C ALA A 286 -11.80 -4.33 7.28
N ALA A 287 -12.36 -5.46 7.71
CA ALA A 287 -11.58 -6.45 8.43
C ALA A 287 -10.44 -6.97 7.56
N SER A 288 -9.27 -7.14 8.17
CA SER A 288 -8.15 -7.83 7.52
C SER A 288 -8.62 -9.22 7.03
N PRO A 289 -8.29 -9.67 5.80
CA PRO A 289 -8.68 -10.99 5.26
C PRO A 289 -8.21 -12.20 6.07
N LEU A 290 -7.46 -11.96 7.16
CA LEU A 290 -7.35 -12.88 8.29
C LEU A 290 -8.72 -13.45 8.72
N GLY A 291 -9.83 -12.78 8.40
CA GLY A 291 -11.20 -13.20 8.69
C GLY A 291 -11.80 -14.29 7.79
N THR A 292 -11.37 -14.49 6.55
CA THR A 292 -12.25 -15.19 5.57
C THR A 292 -11.70 -16.40 4.83
N ASN A 293 -10.37 -16.62 4.68
CA ASN A 293 -9.91 -17.55 3.63
C ASN A 293 -8.86 -18.63 3.95
N ASN A 294 -8.66 -19.05 5.21
CA ASN A 294 -8.21 -20.43 5.54
C ASN A 294 -7.87 -20.60 7.04
N ILE A 295 -8.79 -21.19 7.80
CA ILE A 295 -8.53 -21.66 9.18
C ILE A 295 -7.39 -22.69 9.22
N LEU A 296 -7.27 -23.56 8.20
CA LEU A 296 -6.23 -24.59 8.10
C LEU A 296 -4.80 -24.03 7.91
N LEU A 297 -4.65 -22.95 7.14
CA LEU A 297 -3.34 -22.28 6.98
C LEU A 297 -2.94 -21.57 8.27
N ARG A 298 -3.89 -20.95 8.99
CA ARG A 298 -3.62 -20.42 10.34
C ARG A 298 -3.06 -21.52 11.22
N ILE A 299 -3.75 -22.65 11.34
CA ILE A 299 -3.32 -23.77 12.20
C ILE A 299 -1.92 -24.27 11.82
N LYS A 300 -1.65 -24.50 10.53
CA LYS A 300 -0.36 -25.00 10.04
C LYS A 300 0.81 -24.04 10.28
N HIS A 301 0.60 -22.74 10.15
CA HIS A 301 1.65 -21.76 10.38
C HIS A 301 1.88 -21.45 11.87
N LEU A 302 0.84 -21.60 12.68
CA LEU A 302 0.88 -21.38 14.12
C LEU A 302 1.60 -22.51 14.87
N PHE A 303 1.52 -23.77 14.40
CA PHE A 303 2.30 -24.87 14.98
C PHE A 303 3.83 -24.73 14.81
N ASN A 304 4.29 -23.93 13.83
CA ASN A 304 5.72 -23.70 13.58
C ASN A 304 6.30 -22.51 14.37
N SER A 305 5.46 -21.73 15.06
CA SER A 305 5.86 -20.57 15.87
C SER A 305 5.50 -20.86 17.33
N ILE A 306 6.43 -21.47 18.06
CA ILE A 306 6.24 -22.07 19.39
C ILE A 306 6.03 -21.01 20.52
N SER A 307 5.96 -19.70 20.23
CA SER A 307 6.11 -18.65 21.24
C SER A 307 4.92 -17.69 21.39
N THR A 308 3.70 -18.01 20.96
CA THR A 308 2.56 -17.09 21.20
C THR A 308 1.33 -17.82 21.72
N ASN A 309 0.80 -17.35 22.86
CA ASN A 309 -0.42 -17.89 23.46
C ASN A 309 -1.64 -17.64 22.55
N LEU A 310 -1.99 -18.64 21.74
CA LEU A 310 -3.04 -18.63 20.73
C LEU A 310 -4.42 -18.26 21.27
N PHE A 311 -4.66 -18.55 22.55
CA PHE A 311 -5.92 -18.23 23.22
C PHE A 311 -6.12 -16.72 23.36
N VAL A 312 -5.04 -15.97 23.61
CA VAL A 312 -5.10 -14.50 23.73
C VAL A 312 -5.31 -13.84 22.37
N VAL A 313 -4.65 -14.37 21.32
CA VAL A 313 -4.77 -13.84 19.95
C VAL A 313 -6.16 -14.10 19.36
N SER A 314 -6.76 -15.25 19.65
CA SER A 314 -8.10 -15.59 19.15
C SER A 314 -9.20 -14.73 19.77
N GLN A 315 -9.07 -14.37 21.05
CA GLN A 315 -10.01 -13.49 21.76
C GLN A 315 -9.97 -12.03 21.29
N LEU A 316 -8.89 -11.61 20.63
CA LEU A 316 -8.67 -10.22 20.22
C LEU A 316 -8.72 -10.03 18.69
N LYS A 317 -9.37 -10.96 17.97
CA LYS A 317 -9.53 -10.90 16.51
C LYS A 317 -10.26 -9.63 16.04
N HIS A 318 -11.20 -9.12 16.85
CA HIS A 318 -11.96 -7.90 16.56
C HIS A 318 -11.06 -6.64 16.50
N LEU A 319 -9.86 -6.66 17.10
CA LEU A 319 -8.88 -5.58 16.94
C LEU A 319 -8.36 -5.42 15.50
N LEU A 320 -8.60 -6.43 14.65
CA LEU A 320 -8.24 -6.43 13.23
C LEU A 320 -9.44 -6.12 12.32
N GLU A 321 -10.61 -5.86 12.90
CA GLU A 321 -11.83 -5.50 12.18
C GLU A 321 -11.90 -4.01 11.85
N LYS A 322 -13.01 -3.55 11.27
CA LYS A 322 -13.25 -2.14 10.97
C LYS A 322 -13.14 -1.31 12.26
N ILE A 323 -12.49 -0.16 12.18
CA ILE A 323 -12.42 0.77 13.32
C ILE A 323 -13.71 1.60 13.42
N GLU A 324 -14.24 1.80 14.63
CA GLU A 324 -15.44 2.62 14.87
C GLU A 324 -15.06 4.10 15.02
N ILE A 325 -14.49 4.67 13.95
CA ILE A 325 -14.16 6.09 13.86
C ILE A 325 -14.86 6.66 12.64
N PHE A 326 -15.39 7.88 12.81
CA PHE A 326 -15.96 8.67 11.73
C PHE A 326 -15.09 9.90 11.49
N ILE A 327 -14.69 10.12 10.25
CA ILE A 327 -14.03 11.35 9.80
C ILE A 327 -14.97 12.01 8.79
N ASP A 328 -15.47 13.20 9.13
CA ASP A 328 -16.34 13.97 8.26
C ASP A 328 -15.56 14.48 7.04
N ASN A 329 -15.76 13.85 5.87
CA ASN A 329 -15.01 14.21 4.67
C ASN A 329 -15.31 15.65 4.21
N GLN A 330 -16.54 16.11 4.39
CA GLN A 330 -16.97 17.42 3.90
C GLN A 330 -16.47 18.56 4.80
N ALA A 331 -16.32 18.30 6.10
CA ALA A 331 -15.70 19.23 7.02
C ALA A 331 -14.18 19.43 6.78
N LEU A 332 -13.57 18.67 5.86
CA LEU A 332 -12.16 18.82 5.44
C LEU A 332 -12.00 19.73 4.19
N ASN A 333 -13.05 20.36 3.68
CA ASN A 333 -12.91 21.31 2.57
C ASN A 333 -11.97 22.48 2.95
N GLY A 334 -11.00 22.78 2.09
CA GLY A 334 -9.92 23.73 2.35
C GLY A 334 -8.75 23.18 3.19
N PHE A 335 -8.81 21.92 3.66
CA PHE A 335 -7.75 21.33 4.47
C PHE A 335 -6.39 21.33 3.75
N ILE A 336 -6.39 21.09 2.44
CA ILE A 336 -5.19 20.99 1.60
C ILE A 336 -4.43 22.32 1.50
N ASP A 337 -5.13 23.45 1.61
CA ASP A 337 -4.57 24.78 1.34
C ASP A 337 -3.38 25.11 2.24
N PHE A 338 -3.40 24.65 3.49
CA PHE A 338 -2.30 24.79 4.42
C PHE A 338 -0.98 24.20 3.89
N PHE A 339 -1.04 23.03 3.25
CA PHE A 339 0.15 22.32 2.77
C PHE A 339 0.70 22.88 1.45
N LEU A 340 -0.04 23.74 0.77
CA LEU A 340 0.43 24.36 -0.47
C LEU A 340 1.59 25.33 -0.23
N THR A 341 1.68 25.90 0.98
CA THR A 341 2.71 26.87 1.37
C THR A 341 3.49 26.50 2.62
N HIS A 342 3.00 25.55 3.42
CA HIS A 342 3.66 25.15 4.67
C HIS A 342 4.51 23.88 4.51
N ASN A 343 5.72 23.89 5.07
CA ASN A 343 6.59 22.72 5.08
C ASN A 343 6.57 22.01 6.45
N CYS A 344 5.87 20.87 6.52
CA CYS A 344 5.73 20.06 7.74
C CYS A 344 7.02 19.37 8.20
N GLN A 345 8.14 19.46 7.48
CA GLN A 345 9.43 18.92 7.91
C GLN A 345 10.25 19.92 8.74
N LEU A 346 9.90 21.21 8.68
CA LEU A 346 10.66 22.29 9.33
C LEU A 346 10.09 22.72 10.68
N VAL A 347 8.85 22.32 11.00
CA VAL A 347 8.16 22.69 12.24
C VAL A 347 7.61 21.42 12.89
N SER A 348 7.74 21.33 14.21
CA SER A 348 7.18 20.19 14.95
C SER A 348 5.65 20.21 14.89
N CYS A 349 5.01 19.04 14.89
CA CYS A 349 3.54 18.95 14.93
C CYS A 349 2.95 19.52 16.24
N GLU A 350 3.74 19.54 17.32
CA GLU A 350 3.33 20.08 18.61
C GLU A 350 3.17 21.60 18.53
N ASP A 351 4.18 22.28 17.98
CA ASP A 351 4.20 23.74 17.78
C ASP A 351 3.21 24.17 16.69
N CYS A 352 3.11 23.40 15.60
CA CYS A 352 2.26 23.72 14.46
C CYS A 352 0.76 23.56 14.78
N GLY A 353 0.35 22.46 15.42
CA GLY A 353 -1.02 22.24 15.87
C GLY A 353 -2.10 21.99 14.79
N TYR A 354 -1.85 22.33 13.52
CA TYR A 354 -2.86 22.33 12.46
C TYR A 354 -3.70 21.04 12.38
N CYS A 355 -3.06 19.88 12.23
CA CYS A 355 -3.77 18.60 12.11
C CYS A 355 -4.52 18.20 13.38
N ARG A 356 -4.04 18.61 14.57
CA ARG A 356 -4.72 18.36 15.86
C ARG A 356 -6.01 19.18 15.94
N ASP A 357 -5.95 20.44 15.54
CA ASP A 357 -7.09 21.35 15.60
C ASP A 357 -8.16 20.97 14.56
N ILE A 358 -7.74 20.49 13.39
CA ILE A 358 -8.65 19.88 12.41
C ILE A 358 -9.26 18.60 12.97
N ALA A 359 -8.46 17.71 13.56
CA ALA A 359 -8.94 16.45 14.10
C ALA A 359 -10.02 16.64 15.18
N ALA A 360 -9.89 17.65 16.03
CA ALA A 360 -10.88 18.00 17.04
C ALA A 360 -12.25 18.38 16.45
N LYS A 361 -12.29 18.87 15.20
CA LYS A 361 -13.52 19.28 14.50
C LYS A 361 -14.15 18.13 13.71
N VAL A 362 -13.33 17.33 13.03
CA VAL A 362 -13.81 16.40 12.00
C VAL A 362 -13.86 14.94 12.44
N VAL A 363 -13.11 14.56 13.48
CA VAL A 363 -13.03 13.17 13.93
C VAL A 363 -14.00 12.92 15.07
N LYS A 364 -14.88 11.94 14.89
CA LYS A 364 -15.85 11.48 15.89
C LYS A 364 -15.51 10.04 16.28
N ILE A 365 -15.35 9.82 17.57
CA ILE A 365 -15.09 8.51 18.18
C ILE A 365 -15.83 8.41 19.51
N ASP A 366 -16.54 7.31 19.73
CA ASP A 366 -17.18 7.05 21.02
C ASP A 366 -16.12 6.87 22.12
N LYS A 367 -16.31 7.52 23.27
CA LYS A 367 -15.31 7.53 24.36
C LYS A 367 -15.23 6.19 25.10
N GLY A 368 -16.34 5.46 25.18
CA GLY A 368 -16.38 4.12 25.73
C GLY A 368 -15.61 3.13 24.85
N TYR A 369 -15.90 3.16 23.54
CA TYR A 369 -15.16 2.41 22.53
C TYR A 369 -13.67 2.74 22.56
N GLN A 370 -13.31 4.03 22.53
CA GLN A 370 -11.93 4.49 22.50
C GLN A 370 -11.13 3.95 23.70
N SER A 371 -11.68 4.09 24.91
CA SER A 371 -11.02 3.61 26.13
C SER A 371 -10.83 2.10 26.11
N ARG A 372 -11.90 1.35 25.81
CA ARG A 372 -11.89 -0.12 25.76
C ARG A 372 -10.88 -0.66 24.76
N ILE A 373 -10.95 -0.19 23.51
CA ILE A 373 -10.10 -0.72 22.43
C ILE A 373 -8.62 -0.36 22.67
N CYS A 374 -8.32 0.82 23.24
CA CYS A 374 -6.98 1.20 23.60
C CYS A 374 -6.38 0.30 24.69
N GLU A 375 -7.16 -0.10 25.69
CA GLU A 375 -6.71 -1.06 26.71
C GLU A 375 -6.43 -2.44 26.12
N GLU A 376 -7.29 -2.91 25.22
CA GLU A 376 -7.12 -4.20 24.54
C GLU A 376 -5.88 -4.22 23.65
N TYR A 377 -5.63 -3.15 22.88
CA TYR A 377 -4.37 -3.01 22.15
C TYR A 377 -3.16 -3.04 23.08
N LYS A 378 -3.18 -2.32 24.22
CA LYS A 378 -2.07 -2.34 25.19
C LYS A 378 -1.80 -3.74 25.71
N LYS A 379 -2.85 -4.47 26.12
CA LYS A 379 -2.75 -5.86 26.60
C LYS A 379 -2.10 -6.74 25.53
N LEU A 380 -2.57 -6.64 24.30
CA LEU A 380 -2.04 -7.43 23.19
C LEU A 380 -0.58 -7.09 22.87
N LEU A 381 -0.23 -5.80 22.80
CA LEU A 381 1.14 -5.35 22.55
C LEU A 381 2.09 -5.79 23.66
N ASN A 382 1.66 -5.76 24.93
CA ASN A 382 2.47 -6.25 26.05
C ASN A 382 2.78 -7.75 25.91
N VAL A 383 1.81 -8.56 25.46
CA VAL A 383 2.03 -9.99 25.18
C VAL A 383 3.09 -10.19 24.09
N PHE A 384 3.17 -9.31 23.08
CA PHE A 384 4.24 -9.42 22.08
C PHE A 384 5.61 -9.01 22.60
N LEU A 385 5.66 -8.00 23.47
CA LEU A 385 6.91 -7.49 24.01
C LEU A 385 7.48 -8.36 25.12
N SER A 386 6.66 -9.20 25.76
CA SER A 386 7.10 -10.12 26.82
C SER A 386 7.74 -11.42 26.33
N GLY A 387 7.68 -11.71 25.02
CA GLY A 387 7.91 -13.06 24.48
C GLY A 387 6.79 -14.02 24.86
#